data_AF-A0A2G6JDI8-F1
#
_entry.id   AF-A0A2G6JDI8-F1
#
_cell.length_a   1.000
_cell.length_b   1.000
_cell.length_c   1.000
_cell.angle_alpha   90.00
_cell.angle_beta   90.00
_cell.angle_gamma   90.00
#
_symmetry.space_group_name_H-M   'P 1'
#
loop_
_entity.id
_entity.type
_entity.pdbx_description
1 polymer ?
#
loop_
_entity_poly.entity_id
_entity_poly.type
_entity_poly.pdbx_seq_one_letter_code
_entity_poly.pdbx_strand_id
1 'polypeptide(L)'
;MTYNKGRAFYLQEQKVKRLERELRELQRDEEGLAEKITQTERKLVADGIAEAERQRLLKELRHYEQMKPENRAEYHQLSRELHWEQQKLDRLQLEQ
;
A
#
# COMPACT_ATOMS: atom_id res chain seq x y z
N MET A 1 -0.55 -34.01 19.52
CA MET A 1 -0.28 -32.56 19.74
C MET A 1 0.43 -31.89 18.56
N THR A 2 1.18 -32.64 17.73
CA THR A 2 1.95 -32.13 16.58
C THR A 2 1.09 -31.50 15.46
N TYR A 3 -0.10 -32.05 15.19
CA TYR A 3 -1.01 -31.54 14.15
C TYR A 3 -1.51 -30.11 14.43
N ASN A 4 -1.81 -29.79 15.70
CA ASN A 4 -2.29 -28.46 16.08
C ASN A 4 -1.17 -27.40 15.96
N LYS A 5 0.08 -27.77 16.29
CA LYS A 5 1.26 -26.91 16.08
C LYS A 5 1.50 -26.63 14.59
N GLY A 6 1.48 -27.67 13.75
CA GLY A 6 1.65 -27.51 12.29
C GLY A 6 0.56 -26.66 11.65
N ARG A 7 -0.71 -26.84 12.07
CA ARG A 7 -1.82 -26.00 11.60
C ARG A 7 -1.65 -24.53 12.00
N ALA A 8 -1.25 -24.26 13.26
CA ALA A 8 -1.03 -22.90 13.73
C ALA A 8 0.09 -22.20 12.95
N PHE A 9 1.20 -22.91 12.71
CA PHE A 9 2.31 -22.41 11.90
C PHE A 9 1.87 -22.06 10.48
N TYR A 10 1.18 -22.98 9.79
CA TYR A 10 0.69 -22.76 8.42
C TYR A 10 -0.25 -21.55 8.32
N LEU A 11 -1.20 -21.42 9.25
CA LEU A 11 -2.13 -20.28 9.27
C LEU A 11 -1.38 -18.96 9.50
N GLN A 12 -0.37 -18.98 10.36
CA GLN A 12 0.46 -17.81 10.62
C GLN A 12 1.28 -17.41 9.38
N GLU A 13 1.89 -18.36 8.69
CA GLU A 13 2.58 -18.10 7.41
C GLU A 13 1.64 -17.51 6.36
N GLN A 14 0.41 -18.02 6.23
CA GLN A 14 -0.57 -17.47 5.30
C GLN A 14 -0.92 -16.03 5.64
N LYS A 15 -1.06 -15.69 6.93
CA LYS A 15 -1.34 -14.32 7.37
C LYS A 15 -0.19 -13.38 7.01
N VAL A 16 1.06 -13.77 7.27
CA VAL A 16 2.26 -13.00 6.91
C VAL A 16 2.31 -12.77 5.40
N LYS A 17 2.16 -13.83 4.59
CA LYS A 17 2.19 -13.73 3.12
C LYS A 17 1.10 -12.82 2.56
N ARG A 18 -0.09 -12.83 3.18
CA ARG A 18 -1.19 -11.94 2.81
C ARG A 18 -0.82 -10.48 3.06
N LEU A 19 -0.33 -10.15 4.26
CA LEU A 19 0.08 -8.79 4.62
C LEU A 19 1.23 -8.28 3.73
N GLU A 20 2.21 -9.13 3.40
CA GLU A 20 3.27 -8.78 2.44
C GLU A 20 2.74 -8.51 1.03
N ARG A 21 1.66 -9.20 0.61
CA ARG A 21 1.02 -8.95 -0.67
C ARG A 21 0.27 -7.62 -0.65
N GLU A 22 -0.53 -7.35 0.39
CA GLU A 22 -1.27 -6.09 0.55
C GLU A 22 -0.32 -4.89 0.59
N LEU A 23 0.80 -4.98 1.31
CA LEU A 23 1.83 -3.93 1.32
C LEU A 23 2.47 -3.69 -0.06
N ARG A 24 2.71 -4.75 -0.84
CA ARG A 24 3.25 -4.62 -2.20
C ARG A 24 2.24 -3.99 -3.15
N GLU A 25 0.95 -4.30 -2.99
CA GLU A 25 -0.12 -3.69 -3.77
C GLU A 25 -0.23 -2.19 -3.44
N LEU A 26 -0.22 -1.81 -2.15
CA LEU A 26 -0.19 -0.40 -1.73
C LEU A 26 1.02 0.36 -2.26
N GLN A 27 2.20 -0.26 -2.24
CA GLN A 27 3.41 0.38 -2.76
C GLN A 27 3.30 0.64 -4.28
N ARG A 28 2.75 -0.31 -5.04
CA ARG A 28 2.49 -0.12 -6.48
C ARG A 28 1.45 0.97 -6.73
N ASP A 29 0.42 1.04 -5.89
CA ASP A 29 -0.59 2.08 -5.98
C ASP A 29 0.00 3.47 -5.67
N GLU A 30 0.92 3.57 -4.71
CA GLU A 30 1.64 4.81 -4.39
C GLU A 30 2.56 5.23 -5.56
N GLU A 31 3.30 4.30 -6.16
CA GLU A 31 4.12 4.55 -7.35
C GLU A 31 3.26 5.02 -8.54
N GLY A 32 2.13 4.33 -8.79
CA GLY A 32 1.19 4.71 -9.85
C GLY A 32 0.51 6.05 -9.59
N LEU A 33 0.24 6.39 -8.32
CA LEU A 33 -0.29 7.70 -7.93
C LEU A 33 0.73 8.82 -8.16
N ALA A 34 2.00 8.58 -7.83
CA ALA A 34 3.08 9.52 -8.08
C ALA A 34 3.26 9.80 -9.58
N GLU A 35 3.14 8.75 -10.42
CA GLU A 35 3.18 8.91 -11.87
C GLU A 35 1.99 9.73 -12.38
N LYS A 36 0.76 9.43 -11.93
CA LYS A 36 -0.44 10.19 -12.30
C LYS A 36 -0.32 11.68 -11.94
N ILE A 37 0.17 11.98 -10.73
CA ILE A 37 0.44 13.36 -10.29
C ILE A 37 1.42 14.03 -11.25
N THR A 38 2.56 13.40 -11.52
CA THR A 38 3.59 13.95 -12.41
C THR A 38 3.04 14.21 -13.82
N GLN A 39 2.23 13.28 -14.36
CA GLN A 39 1.58 13.45 -15.66
C GLN A 39 0.57 14.61 -15.66
N THR A 40 -0.23 14.74 -14.61
CA THR A 40 -1.22 15.82 -14.47
C THR A 40 -0.56 17.18 -14.31
N GLU A 41 0.51 17.28 -13.52
CA GLU A 41 1.33 18.49 -13.38
C GLU A 41 1.93 18.93 -14.72
N ARG A 42 2.48 17.98 -15.49
CA ARG A 42 3.01 18.26 -16.83
C ARG A 42 1.94 18.79 -17.79
N LYS A 43 0.72 18.26 -17.72
CA LYS A 43 -0.41 18.76 -18.53
C LYS A 43 -0.84 20.16 -18.08
N LEU A 44 -0.83 20.44 -16.78
CA LEU A 44 -1.21 21.75 -16.24
C LEU A 44 -0.25 22.87 -16.62
N VAL A 45 1.02 22.56 -16.86
CA VAL A 45 2.04 23.54 -17.30
C VAL A 45 2.17 23.64 -18.82
N ALA A 46 1.44 22.82 -19.58
CA ALA A 46 1.47 22.88 -21.03
C ALA A 46 0.75 24.15 -21.53
N ASP A 47 1.38 24.84 -22.48
CA ASP A 47 0.79 26.03 -23.10
C ASP A 47 -0.47 25.65 -23.91
N GLY A 48 -1.46 26.56 -23.92
CA GLY A 48 -2.65 26.42 -24.76
C GLY A 48 -3.77 25.52 -24.18
N ILE A 49 -3.68 25.09 -22.91
CA ILE A 49 -4.78 24.39 -22.25
C ILE A 49 -6.01 25.28 -22.07
N ALA A 50 -7.18 24.73 -22.37
CA ALA A 50 -8.44 25.43 -22.14
C ALA A 50 -8.72 25.56 -20.62
N GLU A 51 -9.34 26.67 -20.19
CA GLU A 51 -9.66 26.91 -18.78
C GLU A 51 -10.47 25.76 -18.16
N ALA A 52 -11.44 25.20 -18.90
CA ALA A 52 -12.25 24.07 -18.43
C ALA A 52 -11.40 22.81 -18.19
N GLU A 53 -10.44 22.54 -19.07
CA GLU A 53 -9.51 21.41 -18.93
C GLU A 53 -8.55 21.63 -17.77
N ARG A 54 -8.06 22.85 -17.60
CA ARG A 54 -7.24 23.24 -16.46
C ARG A 54 -7.95 23.02 -15.12
N GLN A 55 -9.20 23.44 -15.01
CA GLN A 55 -10.01 23.22 -13.80
C GLN A 55 -10.24 21.72 -13.52
N ARG A 56 -10.43 20.91 -14.56
CA ARG A 56 -10.53 19.45 -14.42
C ARG A 56 -9.23 18.85 -13.90
N LEU A 57 -8.10 19.18 -14.50
CA LEU A 57 -6.78 18.68 -14.09
C LEU A 57 -6.42 19.10 -12.67
N LEU A 58 -6.77 20.32 -12.26
CA LEU A 58 -6.58 20.78 -10.86
C LEU A 58 -7.41 19.97 -9.86
N LYS A 59 -8.63 19.56 -10.23
CA LYS A 59 -9.45 18.68 -9.37
C LYS A 59 -8.86 17.28 -9.28
N GLU A 60 -8.41 16.71 -10.40
CA GLU A 60 -7.73 15.41 -10.44
C GLU A 60 -6.46 15.44 -9.59
N LEU A 61 -5.64 16.48 -9.71
CA LEU A 61 -4.42 16.66 -8.92
C LEU A 61 -4.72 16.68 -7.42
N ARG A 62 -5.68 17.50 -6.97
CA ARG A 62 -6.07 17.56 -5.55
C ARG A 62 -6.59 16.23 -5.04
N HIS A 63 -7.36 15.51 -5.85
CA HIS A 63 -7.84 14.18 -5.49
C HIS A 63 -6.66 13.21 -5.26
N TYR A 64 -5.68 13.21 -6.17
CA TYR A 64 -4.48 12.38 -6.01
C TYR A 64 -3.63 12.78 -4.79
N GLU A 65 -3.50 14.08 -4.50
CA GLU A 65 -2.80 14.56 -3.31
C GLU A 65 -3.50 14.15 -2.00
N GLN A 66 -4.83 14.06 -1.99
CA GLN A 66 -5.61 13.58 -0.84
C GLN A 66 -5.44 12.08 -0.59
N MET A 67 -5.24 11.28 -1.64
CA MET A 67 -5.01 9.83 -1.49
C MET A 67 -3.64 9.50 -0.87
N LYS A 68 -2.62 10.37 -1.02
CA LYS A 68 -1.28 10.16 -0.45
C LYS A 68 -1.26 9.91 1.07
N PRO A 69 -1.83 10.80 1.91
CA PRO A 69 -1.82 10.58 3.35
C PRO A 69 -2.62 9.34 3.77
N GLU A 70 -3.68 9.00 3.05
CA GLU A 70 -4.51 7.81 3.31
C GLU A 70 -3.71 6.53 3.05
N ASN A 71 -3.12 6.39 1.85
CA ASN A 71 -2.27 5.25 1.49
C ASN A 71 -1.08 5.12 2.44
N ARG A 72 -0.47 6.25 2.84
CA ARG A 72 0.66 6.24 3.78
C ARG A 72 0.23 5.77 5.17
N ALA A 73 -0.93 6.18 5.65
CA ALA A 73 -1.45 5.75 6.95
C ALA A 73 -1.74 4.24 6.94
N GLU A 74 -2.36 3.74 5.87
CA GLU A 74 -2.65 2.33 5.67
C GLU A 74 -1.36 1.49 5.58
N TYR A 75 -0.37 1.95 4.82
CA TYR A 75 0.95 1.31 4.73
C TYR A 75 1.61 1.19 6.10
N HIS A 76 1.64 2.27 6.90
CA HIS A 76 2.21 2.23 8.25
C HIS A 76 1.45 1.31 9.20
N GLN A 77 0.13 1.20 9.04
CA GLN A 77 -0.68 0.27 9.82
C GLN A 77 -0.34 -1.18 9.46
N LEU A 78 -0.38 -1.54 8.18
CA LEU A 78 -0.09 -2.90 7.72
C LEU A 78 1.36 -3.30 7.96
N SER A 79 2.32 -2.36 7.85
CA SER A 79 3.73 -2.62 8.15
C SER A 79 3.93 -2.98 9.63
N ARG A 80 3.26 -2.26 10.54
CA ARG A 80 3.27 -2.61 11.97
C ARG A 80 2.61 -3.95 12.23
N GLU A 81 1.47 -4.24 11.60
CA GLU A 81 0.83 -5.55 11.74
C GLU A 81 1.74 -6.68 11.25
N LEU A 82 2.32 -6.52 10.06
CA LEU A 82 3.26 -7.50 9.48
C LEU A 82 4.42 -7.78 10.44
N HIS A 83 5.02 -6.74 11.02
CA HIS A 83 6.11 -6.90 11.98
C HIS A 83 5.70 -7.77 13.18
N TRP A 84 4.53 -7.52 13.76
CA TRP A 84 4.02 -8.34 14.87
C TRP A 84 3.72 -9.77 14.46
N GLU A 85 3.14 -9.98 13.27
CA GLU A 85 2.80 -11.32 12.77
C GLU A 85 4.05 -12.11 12.38
N GLN A 86 5.12 -11.46 11.91
CA GLN A 86 6.43 -12.08 11.69
C GLN A 86 7.07 -12.51 13.01
N GLN A 87 7.06 -11.66 14.04
CA GLN A 87 7.56 -12.05 15.36
C GLN A 87 6.83 -13.27 15.94
N LYS A 88 5.51 -13.38 15.72
CA LYS A 88 4.74 -14.56 16.13
C LYS A 88 5.16 -15.80 15.34
N LEU A 89 5.38 -15.65 14.03
CA LEU A 89 5.85 -16.74 13.18
C LEU A 89 7.22 -17.25 13.64
N ASP A 90 8.16 -16.35 13.91
CA ASP A 90 9.51 -16.69 14.39
C ASP A 90 9.45 -17.47 15.71
N ARG A 91 8.60 -17.06 16.65
CA ARG A 91 8.37 -17.81 17.90
C ARG A 91 7.83 -19.21 17.63
N LEU A 92 6.87 -19.36 16.72
CA LEU A 92 6.33 -20.67 16.34
C LEU A 92 7.37 -21.55 15.64
N GLN A 93 8.40 -20.98 14.99
CA GLN A 93 9.53 -21.74 14.43
C GLN A 93 10.47 -22.25 15.52
N LEU A 94 10.74 -21.45 16.54
CA LEU A 94 11.61 -21.82 17.66
C LEU A 94 11.00 -22.89 18.59
N GLU A 95 9.67 -23.03 18.58
CA GLU A 95 8.92 -24.03 19.36
C GLU A 95 8.67 -25.38 18.64
N GLN A 96 9.17 -25.52 17.41
CA GLN A 96 9.19 -26.76 16.63
C GLN A 96 10.42 -27.61 16.95
#